data_AF-A0A564YBB2-F1
#
_entry.id   AF-A0A564YBB2-F1
#
_cell.length_a   1.000
_cell.length_b   1.000
_cell.length_c   1.000
_cell.angle_alpha   90.00
_cell.angle_beta   90.00
_cell.angle_gamma   90.00
#
_symmetry.space_group_name_H-M   'P 1'
#
loop_
_entity.id
_entity.type
_entity.pdbx_description
1 polymer ?
#
loop_
_entity_poly.entity_id
_entity_poly.type
_entity_poly.pdbx_seq_one_letter_code
_entity_poly.pdbx_strand_id
1 'polypeptide(L)'
;MAQKEVDIFGSLFTEEDSCNYTMIVSEYFVRPILGRIAYVEHNEHMHIVFSSSPTNSTRRARRILEQMHIPAEQWASCLRTKQLVRNIFALFRYMNGRGKVVRTCDFYDRVYTTDSLVWPDCSTIPSEGRRKSDGEAEVARKKARIEKTYDLARTLLDRRISHIAQLNEKFSLDEMAQLMLDFGNSYKETVAMVLANLRQARLKEEREKPYVELLHRELEMALAGKPRHDCSGFPFTMAVREWLDCIFHSNGIVPLEFCNALEKIMNKKDNKVNTIVLYGPTNTGKSLLCKVMTEFLLTGTISRRSENTAFAFENLLDRSVAIFEGEDENTMCMWPSCST
;
A
#
# COMPACT_ATOMS: atom_id res chain seq x y z
N MET A 1 -22.89 -42.57 21.53
CA MET A 1 -21.98 -42.48 22.69
C MET A 1 -20.74 -41.72 22.22
N ALA A 2 -20.48 -40.53 22.78
CA ALA A 2 -19.30 -39.75 22.41
C ALA A 2 -18.03 -40.50 22.85
N GLN A 3 -17.16 -40.84 21.90
CA GLN A 3 -15.81 -41.28 22.22
C GLN A 3 -15.12 -40.14 22.97
N LYS A 4 -14.78 -40.36 24.25
CA LYS A 4 -13.96 -39.41 25.01
C LYS A 4 -12.61 -39.31 24.31
N GLU A 5 -12.27 -38.12 23.82
CA GLU A 5 -10.94 -37.83 23.31
C GLU A 5 -9.94 -38.04 24.44
N VAL A 6 -8.83 -38.70 24.15
CA VAL A 6 -7.78 -39.03 25.11
C VAL A 6 -6.51 -38.34 24.62
N ASP A 7 -5.79 -37.66 25.52
CA ASP A 7 -4.51 -37.05 25.16
C ASP A 7 -3.47 -38.14 24.82
N ILE A 8 -2.34 -37.71 24.25
CA ILE A 8 -1.23 -38.56 23.78
C ILE A 8 -0.68 -39.54 24.81
N PHE A 9 -0.99 -39.33 26.10
CA PHE A 9 -0.56 -40.16 27.22
C PHE A 9 -1.64 -41.11 27.77
N GLY A 10 -2.82 -41.18 27.15
CA GLY A 10 -3.90 -42.06 27.63
C GLY A 10 -4.64 -41.52 28.87
N SER A 11 -4.31 -40.30 29.32
CA SER A 11 -5.00 -39.63 30.42
C SER A 11 -6.33 -39.04 29.95
N LEU A 12 -7.39 -39.26 30.73
CA LEU A 12 -8.67 -38.55 30.59
C LEU A 12 -8.38 -37.03 30.69
N PHE A 13 -8.87 -36.25 29.73
CA PHE A 13 -8.77 -34.80 29.75
C PHE A 13 -9.40 -34.24 31.03
N THR A 14 -8.56 -33.88 32.01
CA THR A 14 -8.96 -33.09 33.18
C THR A 14 -8.10 -31.83 33.36
N GLU A 15 -7.27 -31.45 32.38
CA GLU A 15 -6.52 -30.19 32.40
C GLU A 15 -6.88 -29.38 31.14
N GLU A 16 -7.88 -28.50 31.26
CA GLU A 16 -8.49 -27.71 30.18
C GLU A 16 -7.54 -26.72 29.45
N ASP A 17 -6.24 -26.65 29.81
CA ASP A 17 -5.30 -25.65 29.28
C ASP A 17 -3.98 -26.19 28.71
N SER A 18 -3.88 -27.50 28.47
CA SER A 18 -2.64 -28.10 27.93
C SER A 18 -2.65 -28.20 26.40
N CYS A 19 -1.61 -27.63 25.77
CA CYS A 19 -1.39 -27.69 24.32
C CYS A 19 -0.19 -28.59 23.99
N ASN A 20 -0.25 -29.29 22.85
CA ASN A 20 0.84 -30.12 22.36
C ASN A 20 1.78 -29.29 21.47
N TYR A 21 3.10 -29.41 21.70
CA TYR A 21 4.14 -28.73 20.93
C TYR A 21 5.13 -29.74 20.38
N THR A 22 5.75 -29.40 19.26
CA THR A 22 6.88 -30.16 18.72
C THR A 22 8.08 -29.25 18.50
N MET A 23 9.30 -29.76 18.64
CA MET A 23 10.53 -29.09 18.27
C MET A 23 11.53 -30.10 17.71
N ILE A 24 12.47 -29.60 16.92
CA ILE A 24 13.55 -30.38 16.31
C ILE A 24 14.85 -30.06 17.07
N VAL A 25 15.58 -31.10 17.42
CA VAL A 25 16.89 -31.02 18.07
C VAL A 25 17.90 -31.77 17.23
N SER A 26 18.99 -31.10 16.87
CA SER A 26 20.14 -31.70 16.18
C SER A 26 21.32 -31.78 17.16
N GLU A 27 22.33 -32.60 16.86
CA GLU A 27 23.57 -32.67 17.65
C GLU A 27 23.37 -33.02 19.13
N TYR A 28 22.50 -34.00 19.41
CA TYR A 28 22.23 -34.48 20.75
C TYR A 28 23.08 -35.71 21.10
N PHE A 29 23.53 -35.80 22.35
CA PHE A 29 24.23 -36.97 22.90
C PHE A 29 23.40 -37.72 23.94
N VAL A 30 22.41 -37.04 24.53
CA VAL A 30 21.55 -37.56 25.59
C VAL A 30 20.09 -37.47 25.16
N ARG A 31 19.36 -38.57 25.32
CA ARG A 31 17.92 -38.65 25.02
C ARG A 31 17.10 -37.98 26.13
N PRO A 32 15.92 -37.41 25.81
CA PRO A 32 15.07 -36.81 26.83
C PRO A 32 14.55 -37.90 27.79
N ILE A 33 14.53 -37.59 29.11
CA ILE A 33 14.08 -38.52 30.17
C ILE A 33 12.82 -37.97 30.89
N LEU A 34 12.42 -36.73 30.63
CA LEU A 34 11.24 -36.11 31.26
C LEU A 34 9.94 -36.85 30.96
N GLY A 35 9.08 -36.95 31.97
CA GLY A 35 7.71 -37.41 31.81
C GLY A 35 6.90 -36.52 30.86
N ARG A 36 5.93 -37.14 30.20
CA ARG A 36 5.05 -36.51 29.20
C ARG A 36 5.83 -35.95 27.99
N ILE A 37 6.73 -36.75 27.44
CA ILE A 37 7.40 -36.48 26.16
C ILE A 37 7.27 -37.70 25.25
N ALA A 38 7.18 -37.44 23.95
CA ALA A 38 7.41 -38.44 22.92
C ALA A 38 8.49 -37.93 21.97
N TYR A 39 9.35 -38.81 21.49
CA TYR A 39 10.35 -38.43 20.50
C TYR A 39 10.52 -39.52 19.44
N VAL A 40 11.02 -39.10 18.27
CA VAL A 40 11.52 -40.00 17.24
C VAL A 40 12.87 -39.51 16.76
N GLU A 41 13.80 -40.44 16.64
CA GLU A 41 15.10 -40.20 16.02
C GLU A 41 14.96 -40.46 14.51
N HIS A 42 15.38 -39.49 13.70
CA HIS A 42 15.31 -39.58 12.25
C HIS A 42 16.56 -38.93 11.64
N ASN A 43 17.38 -39.76 10.99
CA ASN A 43 18.68 -39.37 10.44
C ASN A 43 19.57 -38.71 11.52
N GLU A 44 19.97 -37.45 11.32
CA GLU A 44 20.87 -36.69 12.20
C GLU A 44 20.12 -35.75 13.19
N HIS A 45 18.80 -35.89 13.32
CA HIS A 45 18.00 -35.06 14.22
C HIS A 45 16.89 -35.84 14.93
N MET A 46 16.43 -35.28 16.06
CA MET A 46 15.34 -35.81 16.86
C MET A 46 14.15 -34.87 16.77
N HIS A 47 12.98 -35.41 16.49
CA HIS A 47 11.72 -34.70 16.70
C HIS A 47 11.21 -35.01 18.10
N ILE A 48 10.97 -33.97 18.89
CA ILE A 48 10.46 -34.07 20.25
C ILE A 48 9.05 -33.48 20.28
N VAL A 49 8.14 -34.14 20.99
CA VAL A 49 6.77 -33.71 21.24
C VAL A 49 6.53 -33.65 22.74
N PHE A 50 6.03 -32.53 23.22
CA PHE A 50 5.78 -32.30 24.65
C PHE A 50 4.52 -31.47 24.86
N SER A 51 3.84 -31.71 25.97
CA SER A 51 2.62 -30.96 26.33
C SER A 51 2.94 -29.85 27.32
N SER A 52 2.38 -28.66 27.13
CA SER A 52 2.57 -27.53 28.04
C SER A 52 1.42 -26.54 27.93
N SER A 53 1.21 -25.72 28.96
CA SER A 53 0.41 -24.51 28.77
C SER A 53 1.10 -23.56 27.75
N PRO A 54 0.33 -22.74 27.00
CA PRO A 54 0.89 -21.83 26.01
C PRO A 54 1.95 -20.88 26.58
N THR A 55 1.68 -20.33 27.76
CA THR A 55 2.55 -19.40 28.50
C THR A 55 3.86 -20.04 28.97
N ASN A 56 3.88 -21.36 29.23
CA ASN A 56 5.06 -22.06 29.76
C ASN A 56 5.81 -22.89 28.71
N SER A 57 5.31 -22.97 27.47
CA SER A 57 5.83 -23.86 26.42
C SER A 57 7.31 -23.65 26.12
N THR A 58 7.77 -22.39 26.07
CA THR A 58 9.20 -22.07 25.83
C THR A 58 10.08 -22.41 27.02
N ARG A 59 9.60 -22.20 28.25
CA ARG A 59 10.31 -22.58 29.48
C ARG A 59 10.46 -24.10 29.58
N ARG A 60 9.40 -24.85 29.24
CA ARG A 60 9.45 -26.32 29.18
C ARG A 60 10.42 -26.81 28.11
N ALA A 61 10.40 -26.23 26.91
CA ALA A 61 11.34 -26.55 25.85
C ALA A 61 12.81 -26.36 26.28
N ARG A 62 13.14 -25.24 26.96
CA ARG A 62 14.49 -25.00 27.49
C ARG A 62 14.93 -26.07 28.49
N ARG A 63 14.05 -26.46 29.43
CA ARG A 63 14.36 -27.54 30.40
C ARG A 63 14.65 -28.87 29.71
N ILE A 64 13.95 -29.17 28.61
CA ILE A 64 14.21 -30.39 27.83
C ILE A 64 15.62 -30.32 27.20
N LEU A 65 15.98 -29.19 26.58
CA LEU A 65 17.30 -28.99 25.98
C LEU A 65 18.43 -29.05 27.03
N GLU A 66 18.20 -28.45 28.19
CA GLU A 66 19.13 -28.46 29.32
C GLU A 66 19.43 -29.89 29.80
N GLN A 67 18.40 -30.73 29.96
CA GLN A 67 18.59 -32.13 30.36
C GLN A 67 19.24 -32.99 29.30
N MET A 68 19.01 -32.68 28.02
CA MET A 68 19.68 -33.33 26.90
C MET A 68 21.15 -32.87 26.76
N HIS A 69 21.63 -32.01 27.68
CA HIS A 69 22.97 -31.41 27.67
C HIS A 69 23.29 -30.70 26.34
N ILE A 70 22.28 -30.09 25.71
CA ILE A 70 22.49 -29.29 24.50
C ILE A 70 23.17 -27.97 24.90
N PRO A 71 24.28 -27.57 24.25
CA PRO A 71 24.95 -26.31 24.54
C PRO A 71 24.01 -25.11 24.41
N ALA A 72 24.10 -24.15 25.35
CA ALA A 72 23.22 -22.99 25.41
C ALA A 72 23.19 -22.16 24.10
N GLU A 73 24.31 -22.14 23.38
CA GLU A 73 24.47 -21.46 22.09
C GLU A 73 23.51 -22.02 21.00
N GLN A 74 23.15 -23.29 21.08
CA GLN A 74 22.28 -23.96 20.11
C GLN A 74 20.78 -23.86 20.44
N TRP A 75 20.44 -23.38 21.66
CA TRP A 75 19.06 -23.34 22.12
C TRP A 75 18.18 -22.46 21.25
N ALA A 76 18.71 -21.32 20.78
CA ALA A 76 17.97 -20.42 19.91
C ALA A 76 17.56 -21.12 18.59
N SER A 77 18.44 -21.95 18.03
CA SER A 77 18.15 -22.69 16.80
C SER A 77 17.04 -23.72 17.01
N CYS A 78 17.13 -24.51 18.08
CA CYS A 78 16.11 -25.50 18.43
C CYS A 78 14.76 -24.85 18.72
N LEU A 79 14.73 -23.77 19.52
CA LEU A 79 13.49 -23.09 19.92
C LEU A 79 12.76 -22.42 18.74
N ARG A 80 13.46 -21.99 17.68
CA ARG A 80 12.82 -21.48 16.45
C ARG A 80 11.99 -22.54 15.73
N THR A 81 12.33 -23.82 15.88
CA THR A 81 11.57 -24.92 15.26
C THR A 81 10.35 -25.33 16.08
N LYS A 82 10.14 -24.73 17.27
CA LYS A 82 9.02 -25.03 18.15
C LYS A 82 7.70 -24.64 17.49
N GLN A 83 6.82 -25.61 17.26
CA GLN A 83 5.51 -25.42 16.64
C GLN A 83 4.38 -26.00 17.50
N LEU A 84 3.22 -25.35 17.47
CA LEU A 84 1.99 -25.87 18.06
C LEU A 84 1.47 -27.03 17.20
N VAL A 85 1.21 -28.17 17.82
CA VAL A 85 0.66 -29.36 17.17
C VAL A 85 -0.85 -29.32 17.23
N ARG A 86 -1.47 -28.94 16.11
CA ARG A 86 -2.94 -28.87 15.99
C ARG A 86 -3.60 -30.24 15.82
N ASN A 87 -2.90 -31.19 15.22
CA ASN A 87 -3.37 -32.56 15.05
C ASN A 87 -2.22 -33.51 15.38
N ILE A 88 -2.28 -34.07 16.59
CA ILE A 88 -1.20 -34.91 17.09
C ILE A 88 -1.17 -36.29 16.44
N PHE A 89 -2.32 -36.81 16.04
CA PHE A 89 -2.40 -38.09 15.35
C PHE A 89 -1.68 -38.05 14.00
N ALA A 90 -1.85 -36.97 13.23
CA ALA A 90 -1.13 -36.75 11.98
C ALA A 90 0.39 -36.65 12.17
N LEU A 91 0.82 -35.99 13.26
CA LEU A 91 2.24 -35.87 13.58
C LEU A 91 2.84 -37.23 13.96
N PHE A 92 2.17 -38.03 14.80
CA PHE A 92 2.66 -39.36 15.15
C PHE A 92 2.69 -40.31 13.95
N ARG A 93 1.79 -40.17 12.98
CA ARG A 93 1.88 -40.90 11.70
C ARG A 93 3.15 -40.54 10.93
N TYR A 94 3.46 -39.24 10.81
CA TYR A 94 4.72 -38.80 10.21
C TYR A 94 5.92 -39.40 10.95
N MET A 95 5.91 -39.35 12.29
CA MET A 95 7.02 -39.86 13.10
C MET A 95 7.21 -41.38 12.96
N ASN A 96 6.12 -42.17 13.05
CA ASN A 96 6.17 -43.62 12.87
C ASN A 96 6.65 -44.03 11.47
N GLY A 97 6.37 -43.24 10.44
CA GLY A 97 6.89 -43.48 9.09
C GLY A 97 8.39 -43.16 8.92
N ARG A 98 9.00 -42.49 9.90
CA ARG A 98 10.39 -42.02 9.86
C ARG A 98 11.32 -42.74 10.84
N GLY A 99 10.77 -43.38 11.87
CA GLY A 99 11.55 -44.08 12.87
C GLY A 99 10.68 -44.61 14.02
N LYS A 100 11.35 -45.14 15.03
CA LYS A 100 10.71 -45.70 16.22
C LYS A 100 10.30 -44.58 17.18
N VAL A 101 9.00 -44.37 17.38
CA VAL A 101 8.50 -43.40 18.36
C VAL A 101 8.65 -43.97 19.78
N VAL A 102 9.39 -43.26 20.62
CA VAL A 102 9.62 -43.59 22.04
C VAL A 102 8.83 -42.60 22.89
N ARG A 103 8.10 -43.12 23.88
CA ARG A 103 7.39 -42.32 24.88
C ARG A 103 8.08 -42.47 26.22
N THR A 104 8.39 -41.34 26.85
CA THR A 104 8.97 -41.29 28.19
C THR A 104 7.85 -41.10 29.22
N CYS A 105 7.78 -42.03 30.17
CA CYS A 105 6.91 -41.96 31.33
C CYS A 105 7.78 -41.96 32.59
N ASP A 106 7.28 -41.41 33.70
CA ASP A 106 8.01 -41.27 34.96
C ASP A 106 8.53 -42.61 35.54
N PHE A 107 8.12 -43.75 34.96
CA PHE A 107 8.46 -45.09 35.44
C PHE A 107 9.18 -45.99 34.40
N TYR A 108 8.83 -45.92 33.10
CA TYR A 108 9.47 -46.75 32.04
C TYR A 108 9.27 -46.14 30.64
N ASP A 109 10.24 -46.33 29.74
CA ASP A 109 10.11 -46.03 28.31
C ASP A 109 9.23 -47.08 27.62
N ARG A 110 8.12 -46.65 26.99
CA ARG A 110 7.27 -47.55 26.17
C ARG A 110 7.47 -47.25 24.69
N VAL A 111 7.85 -48.28 23.96
CA VAL A 111 7.91 -48.29 22.50
C VAL A 111 6.50 -48.49 21.96
N TYR A 112 6.05 -47.62 21.05
CA TYR A 112 4.77 -47.81 20.36
C TYR A 112 5.00 -48.60 19.06
N THR A 113 4.40 -49.79 18.94
CA THR A 113 4.30 -50.52 17.66
C THR A 113 2.89 -50.37 17.08
N THR A 114 2.83 -50.33 15.76
CA THR A 114 1.72 -49.88 14.89
C THR A 114 0.41 -50.67 14.96
N ASP A 115 0.30 -51.71 15.79
CA ASP A 115 -0.81 -52.68 15.72
C ASP A 115 -2.10 -52.24 16.43
N SER A 116 -2.14 -51.06 17.05
CA SER A 116 -3.26 -50.62 17.92
C SER A 116 -4.08 -49.44 17.40
N LEU A 117 -3.85 -48.99 16.16
CA LEU A 117 -4.52 -47.80 15.60
C LEU A 117 -5.16 -48.12 14.24
N VAL A 118 -6.38 -48.66 14.26
CA VAL A 118 -7.24 -48.74 13.06
C VAL A 118 -7.77 -47.34 12.76
N TRP A 119 -7.21 -46.65 11.76
CA TRP A 119 -7.68 -45.33 11.33
C TRP A 119 -7.70 -45.19 9.81
N PRO A 120 -8.66 -44.41 9.25
CA PRO A 120 -9.05 -44.46 7.86
C PRO A 120 -8.01 -43.87 6.90
N ASP A 121 -8.16 -44.26 5.64
CA ASP A 121 -7.17 -44.12 4.59
C ASP A 121 -6.84 -42.67 4.20
N CYS A 122 -5.62 -42.51 3.73
CA CYS A 122 -4.85 -41.27 3.73
C CYS A 122 -5.24 -40.26 2.64
N SER A 123 -6.24 -40.59 1.83
CA SER A 123 -6.73 -39.82 0.68
C SER A 123 -7.68 -38.67 1.04
N THR A 124 -7.96 -38.46 2.33
CA THR A 124 -8.97 -37.50 2.80
C THR A 124 -8.39 -36.32 3.61
N ILE A 125 -7.08 -36.08 3.60
CA ILE A 125 -6.49 -34.89 4.25
C ILE A 125 -6.59 -33.68 3.31
N PRO A 126 -7.44 -32.66 3.56
CA PRO A 126 -7.79 -31.63 2.57
C PRO A 126 -6.74 -30.51 2.44
N SER A 127 -5.48 -30.73 2.86
CA SER A 127 -4.53 -29.66 3.15
C SER A 127 -3.95 -28.99 1.89
N GLU A 128 -3.66 -29.75 0.82
CA GLU A 128 -3.13 -29.19 -0.43
C GLU A 128 -4.21 -28.48 -1.25
N GLY A 129 -5.41 -29.06 -1.33
CA GLY A 129 -6.56 -28.42 -1.97
C GLY A 129 -6.95 -27.11 -1.30
N ARG A 130 -6.95 -27.05 0.05
CA ARG A 130 -7.20 -25.80 0.79
C ARG A 130 -6.10 -24.77 0.57
N ARG A 131 -4.82 -25.14 0.63
CA ARG A 131 -3.71 -24.20 0.38
C ARG A 131 -3.75 -23.59 -1.02
N LYS A 132 -4.06 -24.41 -2.03
CA LYS A 132 -4.22 -23.95 -3.41
C LYS A 132 -5.43 -23.00 -3.54
N SER A 133 -6.58 -23.38 -2.98
CA SER A 133 -7.78 -22.55 -2.95
C SER A 133 -7.60 -21.23 -2.19
N ASP A 134 -6.87 -21.24 -1.07
CA ASP A 134 -6.58 -20.06 -0.26
C ASP A 134 -5.66 -19.10 -1.03
N GLY A 135 -4.65 -19.64 -1.74
CA GLY A 135 -3.76 -18.88 -2.61
C GLY A 135 -4.51 -18.27 -3.81
N GLU A 136 -5.36 -19.04 -4.48
CA GLU A 136 -6.22 -18.55 -5.57
C GLU A 136 -7.18 -17.45 -5.09
N ALA A 137 -7.78 -17.63 -3.90
CA ALA A 137 -8.63 -16.63 -3.27
C ALA A 137 -7.86 -15.36 -2.84
N GLU A 138 -6.61 -15.48 -2.41
CA GLU A 138 -5.76 -14.32 -2.12
C GLU A 138 -5.41 -13.53 -3.39
N VAL A 139 -5.02 -14.22 -4.46
CA VAL A 139 -4.74 -13.59 -5.76
C VAL A 139 -5.98 -12.88 -6.31
N ALA A 140 -7.14 -13.54 -6.25
CA ALA A 140 -8.41 -12.94 -6.66
C ALA A 140 -8.75 -11.68 -5.85
N ARG A 141 -8.56 -11.71 -4.52
CA ARG A 141 -8.75 -10.54 -3.64
C ARG A 141 -7.81 -9.39 -3.99
N LYS A 142 -6.53 -9.68 -4.26
CA LYS A 142 -5.55 -8.67 -4.68
C LYS A 142 -5.96 -8.03 -6.01
N LYS A 143 -6.35 -8.83 -7.00
CA LYS A 143 -6.82 -8.34 -8.31
C LYS A 143 -8.06 -7.46 -8.19
N ALA A 144 -9.06 -7.91 -7.41
CA ALA A 144 -10.26 -7.12 -7.16
C ALA A 144 -9.96 -5.79 -6.47
N ARG A 145 -9.00 -5.75 -5.53
CA ARG A 145 -8.58 -4.50 -4.89
C ARG A 145 -7.91 -3.53 -5.86
N ILE A 146 -7.07 -4.05 -6.77
CA ILE A 146 -6.45 -3.24 -7.83
C ILE A 146 -7.52 -2.63 -8.74
N GLU A 147 -8.49 -3.44 -9.19
CA GLU A 147 -9.60 -2.98 -10.04
C GLU A 147 -10.40 -1.86 -9.36
N LYS A 148 -10.81 -2.06 -8.10
CA LYS A 148 -11.48 -1.02 -7.31
C LYS A 148 -10.65 0.27 -7.18
N THR A 149 -9.33 0.15 -7.11
CA THR A 149 -8.43 1.31 -7.03
C THR A 149 -8.40 2.09 -8.36
N TYR A 150 -8.45 1.38 -9.50
CA TYR A 150 -8.58 2.01 -10.82
C TYR A 150 -9.93 2.70 -11.00
N ASP A 151 -11.02 2.07 -10.56
CA ASP A 151 -12.35 2.68 -10.65
C ASP A 151 -12.49 3.89 -9.73
N LEU A 152 -11.87 3.85 -8.55
CA LEU A 152 -11.72 5.03 -7.70
C LEU A 152 -10.96 6.14 -8.44
N ALA A 153 -9.81 5.83 -9.05
CA ALA A 153 -9.03 6.82 -9.79
C ALA A 153 -9.83 7.48 -10.94
N ARG A 154 -10.60 6.69 -11.70
CA ARG A 154 -11.51 7.20 -12.75
C ARG A 154 -12.58 8.11 -12.18
N THR A 155 -13.23 7.68 -11.09
CA THR A 155 -14.30 8.46 -10.44
C THR A 155 -13.78 9.80 -9.92
N LEU A 156 -12.59 9.81 -9.31
CA LEU A 156 -11.94 11.03 -8.84
C LEU A 156 -11.61 12.00 -9.99
N LEU A 157 -11.15 11.47 -11.13
CA LEU A 157 -10.89 12.26 -12.34
C LEU A 157 -12.19 12.83 -12.94
N ASP A 158 -13.21 11.99 -13.14
CA ASP A 158 -14.49 12.38 -13.74
C ASP A 158 -15.20 13.44 -12.91
N ARG A 159 -15.14 13.32 -11.57
CA ARG A 159 -15.74 14.29 -10.64
C ARG A 159 -14.83 15.48 -10.32
N ARG A 160 -13.62 15.54 -10.88
CA ARG A 160 -12.63 16.61 -10.64
C ARG A 160 -12.36 16.81 -9.16
N ILE A 161 -12.01 15.74 -8.46
CA ILE A 161 -11.64 15.79 -7.04
C ILE A 161 -10.11 15.87 -6.96
N SER A 162 -9.62 16.96 -6.40
CA SER A 162 -8.19 17.19 -6.16
C SER A 162 -7.81 17.07 -4.68
N HIS A 163 -8.79 17.17 -3.78
CA HIS A 163 -8.58 17.12 -2.34
C HIS A 163 -9.62 16.24 -1.65
N ILE A 164 -9.20 15.55 -0.59
CA ILE A 164 -10.06 14.65 0.21
C ILE A 164 -11.29 15.38 0.76
N ALA A 165 -11.16 16.66 1.13
CA ALA A 165 -12.28 17.46 1.63
C ALA A 165 -13.47 17.53 0.64
N GLN A 166 -13.19 17.50 -0.66
CA GLN A 166 -14.21 17.56 -1.71
C GLN A 166 -15.00 16.25 -1.87
N LEU A 167 -14.56 15.15 -1.26
CA LEU A 167 -15.32 13.89 -1.28
C LEU A 167 -16.69 14.10 -0.62
N ASN A 168 -16.74 14.77 0.53
CA ASN A 168 -17.98 14.99 1.27
C ASN A 168 -18.98 15.87 0.51
N GLU A 169 -18.50 16.70 -0.41
CA GLU A 169 -19.32 17.59 -1.22
C GLU A 169 -19.80 16.90 -2.51
N LYS A 170 -18.97 16.02 -3.10
CA LYS A 170 -19.19 15.43 -4.43
C LYS A 170 -19.62 13.96 -4.43
N PHE A 171 -19.55 13.28 -3.30
CA PHE A 171 -20.05 11.91 -3.14
C PHE A 171 -21.36 11.95 -2.33
N SER A 172 -22.31 11.13 -2.76
CA SER A 172 -23.50 10.84 -1.95
C SER A 172 -23.15 10.00 -0.73
N LEU A 173 -24.06 9.95 0.25
CA LEU A 173 -23.89 9.12 1.45
C LEU A 173 -23.70 7.64 1.11
N ASP A 174 -24.44 7.12 0.11
CA ASP A 174 -24.35 5.73 -0.31
C ASP A 174 -23.00 5.41 -0.98
N GLU A 175 -22.49 6.34 -1.79
CA GLU A 175 -21.16 6.20 -2.42
C GLU A 175 -20.04 6.28 -1.40
N MET A 176 -20.17 7.15 -0.40
CA MET A 176 -19.23 7.22 0.72
C MET A 176 -19.26 5.92 1.54
N ALA A 177 -20.44 5.35 1.79
CA ALA A 177 -20.58 4.06 2.46
C ALA A 177 -19.95 2.93 1.64
N GLN A 178 -20.17 2.91 0.32
CA GLN A 178 -19.58 1.93 -0.58
C GLN A 178 -18.05 2.03 -0.59
N LEU A 179 -17.49 3.25 -0.63
CA LEU A 179 -16.06 3.49 -0.54
C LEU A 179 -15.46 2.97 0.79
N MET A 180 -16.17 3.17 1.90
CA MET A 180 -15.77 2.64 3.21
C MET A 180 -15.86 1.11 3.26
N LEU A 181 -16.84 0.49 2.60
CA LEU A 181 -16.94 -0.97 2.50
C LEU A 181 -15.80 -1.55 1.64
N ASP A 182 -15.45 -0.87 0.55
CA ASP A 182 -14.47 -1.36 -0.41
C ASP A 182 -13.02 -1.31 0.09
N PHE A 183 -12.68 -0.29 0.88
CA PHE A 183 -11.31 -0.06 1.38
C PHE A 183 -11.18 -0.12 2.91
N GLY A 184 -12.28 -0.38 3.61
CA GLY A 184 -12.35 -0.47 5.06
C GLY A 184 -11.91 0.82 5.75
N ASN A 185 -11.33 0.66 6.95
CA ASN A 185 -10.85 1.78 7.75
C ASN A 185 -9.72 2.59 7.07
N SER A 186 -9.08 2.04 6.03
CA SER A 186 -7.97 2.67 5.30
C SER A 186 -8.39 3.46 4.05
N TYR A 187 -9.69 3.74 3.89
CA TYR A 187 -10.19 4.38 2.67
C TYR A 187 -9.60 5.79 2.49
N LYS A 188 -9.41 6.57 3.57
CA LYS A 188 -8.86 7.93 3.48
C LYS A 188 -7.42 7.92 2.97
N GLU A 189 -6.59 7.02 3.51
CA GLU A 189 -5.20 6.84 3.09
C GLU A 189 -5.14 6.34 1.64
N THR A 190 -6.05 5.43 1.26
CA THR A 190 -6.14 4.93 -0.12
C THR A 190 -6.49 6.05 -1.09
N VAL A 191 -7.50 6.88 -0.76
CA VAL A 191 -7.86 8.03 -1.60
C VAL A 191 -6.71 9.05 -1.66
N ALA A 192 -6.05 9.34 -0.53
CA ALA A 192 -4.89 10.22 -0.48
C ALA A 192 -3.77 9.74 -1.43
N MET A 193 -3.46 8.45 -1.38
CA MET A 193 -2.48 7.80 -2.24
C MET A 193 -2.87 7.90 -3.72
N VAL A 194 -4.14 7.61 -4.06
CA VAL A 194 -4.61 7.70 -5.45
C VAL A 194 -4.53 9.14 -5.96
N LEU A 195 -4.96 10.13 -5.18
CA LEU A 195 -4.85 11.55 -5.54
C LEU A 195 -3.39 11.97 -5.75
N ALA A 196 -2.47 11.54 -4.87
CA ALA A 196 -1.05 11.80 -5.01
C ALA A 196 -0.48 11.19 -6.30
N ASN A 197 -0.83 9.93 -6.61
CA ASN A 197 -0.41 9.25 -7.83
C ASN A 197 -0.95 9.94 -9.09
N LEU A 198 -2.23 10.35 -9.09
CA LEU A 198 -2.83 11.10 -10.20
C LEU A 198 -2.12 12.43 -10.43
N ARG A 199 -1.81 13.16 -9.35
CA ARG A 199 -1.06 14.42 -9.43
C ARG A 199 0.35 14.20 -9.96
N GLN A 200 1.04 13.15 -9.51
CA GLN A 200 2.39 12.83 -9.98
C GLN A 200 2.40 12.41 -11.46
N ALA A 201 1.42 11.60 -11.89
CA ALA A 201 1.26 11.22 -13.29
C ALA A 201 1.02 12.45 -14.18
N ARG A 202 0.16 13.38 -13.73
CA ARG A 202 -0.08 14.66 -14.42
C ARG A 202 1.18 15.51 -14.48
N LEU A 203 1.91 15.65 -13.39
CA LEU A 203 3.16 16.41 -13.34
C LEU A 203 4.21 15.83 -14.28
N LYS A 204 4.33 14.50 -14.34
CA LYS A 204 5.23 13.81 -15.27
C LYS A 204 4.87 14.14 -16.72
N GLU A 205 3.58 14.05 -17.06
CA GLU A 205 3.11 14.39 -18.39
C GLU A 205 3.38 15.86 -18.76
N GLU A 206 3.08 16.80 -17.85
CA GLU A 206 3.31 18.24 -18.06
C GLU A 206 4.81 18.58 -18.23
N ARG A 207 5.72 17.72 -17.76
CA ARG A 207 7.18 17.86 -17.94
C ARG A 207 7.68 17.27 -19.26
N GLU A 208 7.05 16.22 -19.75
CA GLU A 208 7.48 15.50 -20.96
C GLU A 208 6.94 16.14 -22.24
N LYS A 209 5.74 16.73 -22.17
CA LYS A 209 5.04 17.25 -23.35
C LYS A 209 5.22 18.76 -23.55
N PRO A 210 5.23 19.23 -24.81
CA PRO A 210 5.27 20.65 -25.09
C PRO A 210 3.95 21.33 -24.69
N TYR A 211 4.03 22.59 -24.27
CA TYR A 211 2.91 23.43 -23.85
C TYR A 211 1.75 23.44 -24.84
N VAL A 212 2.03 23.55 -26.14
CA VAL A 212 1.01 23.59 -27.20
C VAL A 212 0.22 22.28 -27.27
N GLU A 213 0.87 21.13 -27.08
CA GLU A 213 0.17 19.83 -27.07
C GLU A 213 -0.75 19.73 -25.84
N LEU A 214 -0.29 20.19 -24.68
CA LEU A 214 -1.08 20.21 -23.45
C LEU A 214 -2.31 21.12 -23.59
N LEU A 215 -2.13 22.30 -24.17
CA LEU A 215 -3.21 23.26 -24.46
C LEU A 215 -4.20 22.70 -25.48
N HIS A 216 -3.71 22.09 -26.57
CA HIS A 216 -4.56 21.50 -27.60
C HIS A 216 -5.42 20.37 -27.04
N ARG A 217 -4.84 19.50 -26.22
CA ARG A 217 -5.59 18.45 -25.53
C ARG A 217 -6.67 19.01 -24.61
N GLU A 218 -6.36 20.08 -23.86
CA GLU A 218 -7.37 20.73 -23.03
C GLU A 218 -8.52 21.29 -23.86
N LEU A 219 -8.20 21.87 -25.02
CA LEU A 219 -9.20 22.35 -25.98
C LEU A 219 -10.06 21.21 -26.53
N GLU A 220 -9.47 20.07 -26.92
CA GLU A 220 -10.22 18.89 -27.37
C GLU A 220 -11.15 18.36 -26.28
N MET A 221 -10.68 18.29 -25.04
CA MET A 221 -11.48 17.87 -23.89
C MET A 221 -12.63 18.84 -23.61
N ALA A 222 -12.37 20.14 -23.68
CA ALA A 222 -13.40 21.17 -23.57
C ALA A 222 -14.47 21.04 -24.66
N LEU A 223 -14.07 20.88 -25.92
CA LEU A 223 -14.98 20.69 -27.05
C LEU A 223 -15.79 19.39 -26.96
N ALA A 224 -15.21 18.34 -26.36
CA ALA A 224 -15.91 17.09 -26.08
C ALA A 224 -16.86 17.16 -24.86
N GLY A 225 -17.05 18.34 -24.26
CA GLY A 225 -17.90 18.54 -23.07
C GLY A 225 -17.30 17.96 -21.79
N LYS A 226 -16.00 17.65 -21.79
CA LYS A 226 -15.26 17.10 -20.65
C LYS A 226 -14.03 17.94 -20.30
N PRO A 227 -14.15 19.28 -20.15
CA PRO A 227 -13.00 20.10 -19.77
C PRO A 227 -12.43 19.64 -18.42
N ARG A 228 -11.14 19.86 -18.15
CA ARG A 228 -10.58 19.57 -16.81
C ARG A 228 -10.86 20.68 -15.82
N HIS A 229 -11.09 21.90 -16.32
CA HIS A 229 -11.42 23.06 -15.51
C HIS A 229 -12.80 23.62 -15.84
N ASP A 230 -13.49 24.16 -14.85
CA ASP A 230 -14.84 24.72 -15.03
C ASP A 230 -14.83 25.91 -16.01
N CYS A 231 -13.73 26.69 -16.02
CA CYS A 231 -13.55 27.80 -16.96
C CYS A 231 -13.45 27.37 -18.43
N SER A 232 -13.07 26.12 -18.69
CA SER A 232 -12.87 25.59 -20.04
C SER A 232 -14.16 24.98 -20.61
N GLY A 233 -15.26 24.95 -19.84
CA GLY A 233 -16.56 24.45 -20.30
C GLY A 233 -17.27 25.32 -21.33
N PHE A 234 -16.80 26.55 -21.54
CA PHE A 234 -17.24 27.44 -22.60
C PHE A 234 -16.06 27.78 -23.51
N PRO A 235 -15.60 26.83 -24.36
CA PRO A 235 -14.43 27.07 -25.19
C PRO A 235 -14.67 28.26 -26.12
N PHE A 236 -13.72 29.21 -26.10
CA PHE A 236 -13.51 30.29 -27.07
C PHE A 236 -14.79 30.87 -27.70
N THR A 237 -15.63 31.49 -26.88
CA THR A 237 -16.74 32.29 -27.41
C THR A 237 -16.20 33.48 -28.22
N MET A 238 -17.01 34.04 -29.12
CA MET A 238 -16.62 35.26 -29.84
C MET A 238 -16.21 36.39 -28.89
N ALA A 239 -16.89 36.52 -27.75
CA ALA A 239 -16.54 37.50 -26.72
C ALA A 239 -15.13 37.32 -26.15
N VAL A 240 -14.67 36.08 -25.94
CA VAL A 240 -13.30 35.80 -25.47
C VAL A 240 -12.27 36.19 -26.52
N ARG A 241 -12.54 35.89 -27.80
CA ARG A 241 -11.67 36.29 -28.90
C ARG A 241 -11.59 37.81 -29.03
N GLU A 242 -12.73 38.49 -29.04
CA GLU A 242 -12.79 39.96 -29.09
C GLU A 242 -12.07 40.59 -27.91
N TRP A 243 -12.20 40.02 -26.72
CA TRP A 243 -11.49 40.48 -25.53
C TRP A 243 -9.97 40.34 -25.67
N LEU A 244 -9.47 39.19 -26.16
CA LEU A 244 -8.04 38.98 -26.42
C LEU A 244 -7.51 39.95 -27.49
N ASP A 245 -8.24 40.09 -28.60
CA ASP A 245 -7.90 41.01 -29.68
C ASP A 245 -7.85 42.46 -29.15
N CYS A 246 -8.82 42.87 -28.33
CA CYS A 246 -8.84 44.19 -27.68
C CYS A 246 -7.64 44.40 -26.76
N ILE A 247 -7.30 43.44 -25.89
CA ILE A 247 -6.16 43.57 -24.96
C ILE A 247 -4.86 43.68 -25.74
N PHE A 248 -4.63 42.79 -26.71
CA PHE A 248 -3.37 42.78 -27.46
C PHE A 248 -3.25 44.04 -28.32
N HIS A 249 -4.32 44.44 -29.01
CA HIS A 249 -4.32 45.67 -29.80
C HIS A 249 -4.09 46.92 -28.93
N SER A 250 -4.80 47.06 -27.81
CA SER A 250 -4.71 48.25 -26.94
C SER A 250 -3.33 48.41 -26.28
N ASN A 251 -2.60 47.31 -26.11
CA ASN A 251 -1.25 47.31 -25.52
C ASN A 251 -0.13 47.22 -26.57
N GLY A 252 -0.46 47.23 -27.87
CA GLY A 252 0.53 47.10 -28.94
C GLY A 252 1.27 45.75 -28.95
N ILE A 253 0.66 44.70 -28.42
CA ILE A 253 1.24 43.36 -28.34
C ILE A 253 0.92 42.63 -29.64
N VAL A 254 1.95 42.14 -30.33
CA VAL A 254 1.78 41.27 -31.49
C VAL A 254 1.43 39.86 -31.02
N PRO A 255 0.23 39.31 -31.34
CA PRO A 255 -0.22 38.03 -30.79
C PRO A 255 0.76 36.88 -31.08
N LEU A 256 1.29 36.83 -32.30
CA LEU A 256 2.22 35.79 -32.73
C LEU A 256 3.54 35.83 -31.93
N GLU A 257 4.08 37.02 -31.68
CA GLU A 257 5.30 37.18 -30.89
C GLU A 257 5.07 36.79 -29.44
N PHE A 258 3.92 37.17 -28.87
CA PHE A 258 3.53 36.78 -27.53
C PHE A 258 3.39 35.26 -27.40
N CYS A 259 2.70 34.59 -28.33
CA CYS A 259 2.56 33.14 -28.32
C CYS A 259 3.91 32.42 -28.46
N ASN A 260 4.81 32.91 -29.31
CA ASN A 260 6.15 32.35 -29.47
C ASN A 260 6.99 32.50 -28.18
N ALA A 261 6.91 33.66 -27.52
CA ALA A 261 7.57 33.89 -26.25
C ALA A 261 7.00 32.99 -25.14
N LEU A 262 5.67 32.85 -25.10
CA LEU A 262 4.97 31.97 -24.17
C LEU A 262 5.40 30.52 -24.34
N GLU A 263 5.37 30.00 -25.58
CA GLU A 263 5.80 28.64 -25.87
C GLU A 263 7.28 28.44 -25.49
N LYS A 264 8.16 29.38 -25.85
CA LYS A 264 9.59 29.30 -25.52
C LYS A 264 9.82 29.18 -24.01
N ILE A 265 9.12 30.00 -23.23
CA ILE A 265 9.24 30.04 -21.77
C ILE A 265 8.63 28.78 -21.16
N MET A 266 7.39 28.42 -21.50
CA MET A 266 6.69 27.25 -20.94
C MET A 266 7.42 25.94 -21.23
N ASN A 267 8.05 25.82 -22.40
CA ASN A 267 8.87 24.67 -22.77
C ASN A 267 10.32 24.75 -22.25
N LYS A 268 10.68 25.76 -21.46
CA LYS A 268 12.02 25.96 -20.90
C LYS A 268 13.14 25.89 -21.96
N LYS A 269 12.89 26.41 -23.17
CA LYS A 269 13.87 26.37 -24.27
C LYS A 269 15.11 27.25 -23.99
N ASP A 270 15.07 28.08 -22.95
CA ASP A 270 16.15 28.97 -22.53
C ASP A 270 16.38 28.85 -21.03
N ASN A 271 17.64 28.58 -20.66
CA ASN A 271 18.02 28.35 -19.26
C ASN A 271 18.04 29.63 -18.42
N LYS A 272 18.10 30.81 -19.05
CA LYS A 272 18.16 32.11 -18.36
C LYS A 272 16.84 32.86 -18.45
N VAL A 273 16.15 32.79 -19.59
CA VAL A 273 14.87 33.44 -19.81
C VAL A 273 13.75 32.42 -19.65
N ASN A 274 13.23 32.32 -18.44
CA ASN A 274 12.22 31.34 -18.05
C ASN A 274 10.97 31.99 -17.42
N THR A 275 10.88 33.31 -17.45
CA THR A 275 9.81 34.04 -16.77
C THR A 275 9.10 34.99 -17.73
N ILE A 276 7.76 34.93 -17.75
CA ILE A 276 6.92 35.97 -18.38
C ILE A 276 6.51 36.93 -17.30
N VAL A 277 6.67 38.23 -17.57
CA VAL A 277 6.23 39.30 -16.68
C VAL A 277 5.12 40.07 -17.38
N LEU A 278 3.92 40.03 -16.80
CA LEU A 278 2.85 40.95 -17.20
C LEU A 278 2.92 42.18 -16.31
N TYR A 279 3.16 43.33 -16.93
CA TYR A 279 3.30 44.60 -16.23
C TYR A 279 2.25 45.61 -16.63
N GLY A 280 1.68 46.33 -15.66
CA GLY A 280 0.76 47.43 -15.90
C GLY A 280 -0.24 47.64 -14.75
N PRO A 281 -1.05 48.72 -14.77
CA PRO A 281 -1.98 49.08 -13.69
C PRO A 281 -2.99 47.99 -13.32
N THR A 282 -3.67 48.15 -12.19
CA THR A 282 -4.82 47.30 -11.83
C THR A 282 -5.87 47.27 -12.95
N ASN A 283 -6.64 46.17 -13.01
CA ASN A 283 -7.75 45.99 -13.94
C ASN A 283 -7.40 45.96 -15.46
N THR A 284 -6.12 45.79 -15.81
CA THR A 284 -5.66 45.61 -17.21
C THR A 284 -5.75 44.18 -17.73
N GLY A 285 -6.42 43.27 -17.00
CA GLY A 285 -6.60 41.88 -17.42
C GLY A 285 -5.42 40.95 -17.15
N LYS A 286 -4.34 41.38 -16.46
CA LYS A 286 -3.14 40.58 -16.19
C LYS A 286 -3.44 39.21 -15.54
N SER A 287 -4.16 39.20 -14.41
CA SER A 287 -4.51 37.96 -13.72
C SER A 287 -5.44 37.08 -14.54
N LEU A 288 -6.33 37.68 -15.36
CA LEU A 288 -7.22 36.92 -16.23
C LEU A 288 -6.42 36.25 -17.36
N LEU A 289 -5.50 36.98 -17.99
CA LEU A 289 -4.59 36.43 -19.00
C LEU A 289 -3.70 35.32 -18.41
N CYS A 290 -3.22 35.47 -17.17
CA CYS A 290 -2.51 34.40 -16.45
C CYS A 290 -3.31 33.11 -16.37
N LYS A 291 -4.56 33.24 -15.91
CA LYS A 291 -5.46 32.11 -15.69
C LYS A 291 -5.68 31.39 -17.02
N VAL A 292 -6.02 32.12 -18.08
CA VAL A 292 -6.16 31.55 -19.43
C VAL A 292 -4.93 30.76 -19.86
N MET A 293 -3.72 31.28 -19.58
CA MET A 293 -2.48 30.61 -19.97
C MET A 293 -2.09 29.39 -19.11
N THR A 294 -2.58 29.28 -17.87
CA THR A 294 -2.00 28.37 -16.86
C THR A 294 -2.99 27.49 -16.11
N GLU A 295 -4.28 27.78 -16.16
CA GLU A 295 -5.28 27.12 -15.32
C GLU A 295 -5.41 25.61 -15.60
N PHE A 296 -5.08 25.19 -16.81
CA PHE A 296 -5.02 23.77 -17.19
C PHE A 296 -3.73 23.05 -16.75
N LEU A 297 -2.79 23.74 -16.10
CA LEU A 297 -1.53 23.21 -15.59
C LEU A 297 -1.54 23.12 -14.06
N LEU A 298 -0.62 22.36 -13.49
CA LEU A 298 -0.39 22.38 -12.04
C LEU A 298 0.33 23.68 -11.63
N THR A 299 -0.43 24.65 -11.15
CA THR A 299 0.10 25.95 -10.70
C THR A 299 0.33 26.01 -9.19
N GLY A 300 1.37 26.73 -8.78
CA GLY A 300 1.61 27.12 -7.38
C GLY A 300 1.83 28.61 -7.28
N THR A 301 1.36 29.22 -6.19
CA THR A 301 1.54 30.66 -5.95
C THR A 301 2.69 30.93 -4.98
N ILE A 302 3.47 31.96 -5.27
CA ILE A 302 4.55 32.44 -4.38
C ILE A 302 3.96 33.44 -3.41
N SER A 303 3.96 33.10 -2.11
CA SER A 303 3.43 33.97 -1.06
C SER A 303 4.52 34.89 -0.53
N ARG A 304 4.39 36.21 -0.73
CA ARG A 304 5.32 37.23 -0.19
C ARG A 304 5.13 37.49 1.31
N ARG A 305 3.93 37.23 1.84
CA ARG A 305 3.56 37.48 3.23
C ARG A 305 2.53 36.45 3.71
N SER A 306 2.86 35.73 4.78
CA SER A 306 1.97 35.46 5.92
C SER A 306 2.65 34.51 6.91
N GLU A 307 2.82 34.97 8.14
CA GLU A 307 2.63 34.35 9.48
C GLU A 307 2.59 32.80 9.68
N ASN A 308 2.45 31.96 8.66
CA ASN A 308 2.26 30.50 8.78
C ASN A 308 3.39 29.63 8.20
N THR A 309 4.27 30.14 7.33
CA THR A 309 5.39 29.35 6.77
C THR A 309 6.64 30.20 6.54
N ALA A 310 7.79 29.75 7.04
CA ALA A 310 9.07 30.46 6.90
C ALA A 310 9.63 30.47 5.45
N PHE A 311 9.03 29.68 4.53
CA PHE A 311 9.54 29.47 3.18
C PHE A 311 8.56 29.96 2.11
N ALA A 312 8.93 31.01 1.38
CA ALA A 312 8.09 31.63 0.33
C ALA A 312 7.78 30.72 -0.88
N PHE A 313 8.56 29.64 -1.06
CA PHE A 313 8.49 28.74 -2.22
C PHE A 313 7.89 27.37 -1.90
N GLU A 314 7.43 27.12 -0.67
CA GLU A 314 6.90 25.81 -0.25
C GLU A 314 5.74 25.33 -1.13
N ASN A 315 4.88 26.26 -1.55
CA ASN A 315 3.74 25.98 -2.43
C ASN A 315 4.10 25.59 -3.87
N LEU A 316 5.38 25.72 -4.26
CA LEU A 316 5.87 25.38 -5.60
C LEU A 316 6.28 23.92 -5.74
N LEU A 317 6.33 23.15 -4.65
CA LEU A 317 6.63 21.73 -4.70
C LEU A 317 5.54 20.97 -5.48
N ASP A 318 5.99 20.09 -6.39
CA ASP A 318 5.15 19.30 -7.28
C ASP A 318 4.16 20.14 -8.12
N ARG A 319 4.62 21.31 -8.58
CA ARG A 319 3.94 22.17 -9.54
C ARG A 319 4.71 22.19 -10.85
N SER A 320 4.05 22.58 -11.93
CA SER A 320 4.64 22.79 -13.25
C SER A 320 4.92 24.26 -13.51
N VAL A 321 4.09 25.14 -12.95
CA VAL A 321 4.16 26.59 -13.12
C VAL A 321 4.07 27.28 -11.77
N ALA A 322 4.99 28.20 -11.52
CA ALA A 322 4.96 29.13 -10.41
C ALA A 322 4.33 30.45 -10.87
N ILE A 323 3.40 30.96 -10.09
CA ILE A 323 2.74 32.25 -10.29
C ILE A 323 3.14 33.14 -9.13
N PHE A 324 3.65 34.32 -9.45
CA PHE A 324 3.96 35.35 -8.49
C PHE A 324 3.07 36.56 -8.77
N GLU A 325 2.14 36.83 -7.85
CA GLU A 325 1.34 38.06 -7.86
C GLU A 325 1.92 38.99 -6.77
N GLY A 326 2.44 40.15 -7.19
CA GLY A 326 2.99 41.16 -6.27
C GLY A 326 1.94 42.13 -5.74
N GLU A 327 2.13 42.62 -4.50
CA GLU A 327 1.34 43.71 -3.90
C GLU A 327 1.57 45.06 -4.60
N ASP A 328 2.73 45.25 -5.24
CA ASP A 328 2.90 46.35 -6.19
C ASP A 328 2.03 46.01 -7.41
N GLU A 329 0.95 46.76 -7.60
CA GLU A 329 -0.17 46.64 -8.56
C GLU A 329 0.18 46.24 -10.02
N ASN A 330 1.47 46.18 -10.32
CA ASN A 330 2.05 46.21 -11.62
C ASN A 330 2.81 44.94 -12.02
N THR A 331 2.94 43.88 -11.22
CA THR A 331 3.78 42.74 -11.67
C THR A 331 3.16 41.39 -11.39
N MET A 332 3.00 40.59 -12.45
CA MET A 332 2.70 39.18 -12.34
C MET A 332 3.73 38.37 -13.11
N CYS A 333 4.47 37.51 -12.41
CA CYS A 333 5.51 36.67 -13.00
C CYS A 333 5.04 35.21 -13.07
N MET A 334 5.34 34.55 -14.19
CA MET A 334 5.08 33.14 -14.39
C MET A 334 6.40 32.43 -14.70
N TRP A 335 6.73 31.39 -13.93
CA TRP A 335 7.96 30.63 -14.11
C TRP A 335 7.69 29.12 -14.11
N PRO A 336 8.07 28.35 -15.14
CA PRO A 336 8.01 26.90 -15.06
C PRO A 336 8.94 26.37 -13.96
N SER A 337 8.40 25.62 -13.00
CA SER A 337 9.15 25.19 -11.81
C SER A 337 10.40 24.38 -12.18
N CYS A 338 11.55 24.67 -11.54
CA CYS A 338 12.77 23.90 -11.76
C CYS A 338 12.61 22.44 -11.32
N SER A 339 13.17 21.52 -12.11
CA SER A 339 13.49 20.17 -11.66
C SER A 339 14.70 20.26 -10.72
N THR A 340 14.55 19.80 -9.47
CA THR A 340 15.70 19.28 -8.73
C THR A 340 16.21 17.99 -9.37
#